data_AF-A0A821BVK4-F1
#
_entry.id   AF-A0A821BVK4-F1
#
_cell.length_a   1.000
_cell.length_b   1.000
_cell.length_c   1.000
_cell.angle_alpha   90.00
_cell.angle_beta   90.00
_cell.angle_gamma   90.00
#
_symmetry.space_group_name_H-M   'P 1'
#
loop_
_entity.id
_entity.type
_entity.pdbx_description
1 polymer ?
#
loop_
_entity_poly.entity_id
_entity_poly.type
_entity_poly.pdbx_seq_one_letter_code
_entity_poly.pdbx_strand_id
1 'polypeptide(L)'
;KTHAWPESFPDCTPALRRAVNRWVKQELRRTSGAKCLILIGPSGTGKTSFAKSLPGYYNYFDGQWRLDIWKNFTSYSIFDNIGWDEFEEKGFPNKKHILIQNGYFKVPHETGVLIEINCTQPAIMLLNQGLHEGQLGRPPITYEEERVAMFWKEHAIIYRMGSNEYFYKKPLVPAHDENQVSSSSTIVSDDELKASGAE
;
A
#
# COMPACT_ATOMS: atom_id res chain seq x y z
N LYS A 1 25.00 -13.41 4.84
CA LYS A 1 25.33 -12.07 5.38
C LYS A 1 24.01 -11.33 5.56
N THR A 2 23.68 -10.89 6.78
CA THR A 2 22.55 -9.99 7.00
C THR A 2 22.88 -8.69 6.27
N HIS A 3 22.19 -8.43 5.15
CA HIS A 3 22.34 -7.19 4.40
C HIS A 3 21.79 -6.06 5.27
N ALA A 4 22.68 -5.43 6.03
CA ALA A 4 22.37 -4.27 6.84
C ALA A 4 21.98 -3.13 5.90
N TRP A 5 20.88 -2.48 6.25
CA TRP A 5 20.41 -1.25 5.61
C TRP A 5 21.55 -0.23 5.50
N PRO A 6 21.73 0.50 4.38
CA PRO A 6 22.74 1.54 4.32
C PRO A 6 22.44 2.59 5.38
N GLU A 7 23.34 2.78 6.35
CA GLU A 7 23.14 3.76 7.44
C GLU A 7 23.02 5.20 6.92
N SER A 8 23.40 5.44 5.66
CA SER A 8 23.55 6.73 5.02
C SER A 8 22.34 7.25 4.25
N PHE A 9 21.13 6.66 4.37
CA PHE A 9 19.94 7.32 3.78
C PHE A 9 19.50 8.49 4.67
N PRO A 10 19.72 9.75 4.25
CA PRO A 10 19.63 10.92 5.12
C PRO A 10 18.22 11.16 5.69
N ASP A 11 17.18 10.57 5.09
CA ASP A 11 15.78 10.78 5.48
C ASP A 11 15.05 9.49 5.93
N CYS A 12 15.79 8.40 6.21
CA CYS A 12 15.18 7.14 6.62
C CYS A 12 14.83 7.14 8.11
N THR A 13 13.60 7.55 8.42
CA THR A 13 13.06 7.51 9.78
C THR A 13 13.11 6.09 10.35
N PRO A 14 13.31 5.89 11.68
CA PRO A 14 13.28 4.55 12.28
C PRO A 14 11.99 3.77 12.00
N ALA A 15 10.87 4.49 11.85
CA ALA A 15 9.58 3.91 11.48
C ALA A 15 9.60 3.35 10.05
N LEU A 16 10.08 4.12 9.07
CA LEU A 16 10.25 3.66 7.68
C LEU A 16 11.15 2.44 7.62
N ARG A 17 12.30 2.49 8.31
CA ARG A 17 13.25 1.37 8.38
C ARG A 17 12.60 0.09 8.90
N ARG A 18 11.86 0.17 10.01
CA ARG A 18 11.15 -1.00 10.58
C ARG A 18 10.11 -1.57 9.62
N ALA A 19 9.37 -0.69 8.97
CA ALA A 19 8.24 -1.07 8.15
C ALA A 19 8.69 -1.66 6.80
N VAL A 20 9.74 -1.13 6.18
CA VAL A 20 10.37 -1.78 5.03
C VAL A 20 11.04 -3.08 5.44
N ASN A 21 11.80 -3.12 6.54
CA ASN A 21 12.42 -4.38 6.98
C ASN A 21 11.38 -5.48 7.21
N ARG A 22 10.18 -5.10 7.68
CA ARG A 22 9.04 -6.01 7.77
C ARG A 22 8.60 -6.48 6.38
N TRP A 23 8.38 -5.56 5.44
CA TRP A 23 8.02 -5.89 4.06
C TRP A 23 9.06 -6.81 3.40
N VAL A 24 10.36 -6.49 3.49
CA VAL A 24 11.47 -7.31 2.95
C VAL A 24 11.45 -8.72 3.54
N LYS A 25 11.21 -8.86 4.84
CA LYS A 25 11.17 -10.18 5.50
C LYS A 25 9.93 -10.98 5.13
N GLN A 26 8.79 -10.32 4.96
CA GLN A 26 7.49 -10.97 4.80
C GLN A 26 7.11 -11.17 3.34
N GLU A 27 7.34 -10.18 2.48
CA GLU A 27 6.79 -10.13 1.12
C GLU A 27 7.78 -10.61 0.05
N LEU A 28 9.10 -10.33 0.17
CA LEU A 28 10.09 -10.77 -0.84
C LEU A 28 10.19 -12.30 -1.01
N ARG A 29 9.76 -13.06 -0.02
CA ARG A 29 9.76 -14.53 -0.06
C ARG A 29 8.40 -15.12 -0.44
N ARG A 30 7.36 -14.29 -0.60
CA ARG A 30 6.03 -14.76 -0.96
C ARG A 30 5.96 -15.01 -2.45
N THR A 31 5.51 -16.20 -2.78
CA THR A 31 5.31 -16.68 -4.16
C THR A 31 3.95 -16.27 -4.74
N SER A 32 3.03 -15.80 -3.90
CA SER A 32 1.71 -15.29 -4.30
C SER A 32 1.14 -14.33 -3.26
N GLY A 33 0.33 -13.39 -3.73
CA GLY A 33 -0.41 -12.45 -2.87
C GLY A 33 0.48 -11.55 -2.03
N ALA A 34 1.72 -11.32 -2.45
CA ALA A 34 2.60 -10.37 -1.81
C ALA A 34 2.03 -8.96 -1.95
N LYS A 35 2.16 -8.17 -0.89
CA LYS A 35 1.78 -6.76 -0.96
C LYS A 35 2.80 -5.97 -1.77
N CYS A 36 2.32 -5.08 -2.63
CA CYS A 36 3.18 -4.13 -3.32
C CYS A 36 3.75 -3.10 -2.34
N LEU A 37 5.00 -2.69 -2.56
CA LEU A 37 5.62 -1.56 -1.88
C LEU A 37 5.48 -0.30 -2.73
N ILE A 38 4.85 0.76 -2.22
CA ILE A 38 4.72 2.03 -2.94
C ILE A 38 5.55 3.10 -2.23
N LEU A 39 6.45 3.73 -2.97
CA LEU A 39 7.30 4.83 -2.50
C LEU A 39 6.89 6.11 -3.22
N ILE A 40 6.37 7.06 -2.46
CA ILE A 40 5.85 8.33 -2.96
C ILE A 40 6.75 9.45 -2.48
N GLY A 41 7.18 10.35 -3.35
CA GLY A 41 8.00 11.50 -2.94
C GLY A 41 8.41 12.36 -4.13
N PRO A 42 8.89 13.59 -3.94
CA PRO A 42 9.45 14.39 -5.03
C PRO A 42 10.57 13.67 -5.79
N SER A 43 10.90 14.17 -6.97
CA SER A 43 12.13 13.74 -7.65
C SER A 43 13.34 14.07 -6.79
N GLY A 44 14.39 13.25 -6.86
CA GLY A 44 15.62 13.46 -6.08
C GLY A 44 15.61 12.95 -4.63
N THR A 45 14.49 12.44 -4.10
CA THR A 45 14.44 11.89 -2.72
C THR A 45 15.09 10.51 -2.55
N GLY A 46 15.73 9.98 -3.61
CA GLY A 46 16.41 8.70 -3.54
C GLY A 46 15.51 7.46 -3.60
N LYS A 47 14.23 7.56 -3.98
CA LYS A 47 13.31 6.41 -4.10
C LYS A 47 13.90 5.26 -4.94
N THR A 48 14.44 5.60 -6.11
CA THR A 48 15.03 4.65 -7.05
C THR A 48 16.29 4.02 -6.47
N SER A 49 17.21 4.82 -5.94
CA SER A 49 18.42 4.33 -5.27
C SER A 49 18.08 3.41 -4.10
N PHE A 50 17.04 3.76 -3.35
CA PHE A 50 16.56 2.98 -2.23
C PHE A 50 15.98 1.63 -2.68
N ALA A 51 15.05 1.62 -3.65
CA ALA A 51 14.47 0.38 -4.16
C ALA A 51 15.54 -0.57 -4.73
N LYS A 52 16.51 -0.02 -5.48
CA LYS A 52 17.65 -0.77 -6.04
C LYS A 52 18.65 -1.26 -4.98
N SER A 53 18.63 -0.70 -3.77
CA SER A 53 19.50 -1.12 -2.67
C SER A 53 19.00 -2.35 -1.91
N LEU A 54 17.75 -2.76 -2.14
CA LEU A 54 17.17 -3.93 -1.49
C LEU A 54 17.87 -5.22 -1.94
N PRO A 55 18.02 -6.22 -1.05
CA PRO A 55 18.74 -7.43 -1.35
C PRO A 55 18.03 -8.26 -2.43
N GLY A 56 18.80 -8.75 -3.41
CA GLY A 56 18.32 -9.61 -4.48
C GLY A 56 18.49 -8.98 -5.86
N TYR A 57 18.24 -9.79 -6.89
CA TYR A 57 18.16 -9.30 -8.26
C TYR A 57 16.79 -8.69 -8.51
N TYR A 58 16.70 -7.70 -9.38
CA TYR A 58 15.43 -7.04 -9.69
C TYR A 58 15.25 -6.80 -11.18
N ASN A 59 14.00 -6.76 -11.61
CA ASN A 59 13.61 -6.13 -12.86
C ASN A 59 13.39 -4.64 -12.60
N TYR A 60 13.74 -3.78 -13.56
CA TYR A 60 13.57 -2.32 -13.43
C TYR A 60 12.91 -1.77 -14.69
N PHE A 61 11.82 -1.03 -14.50
CA PHE A 61 11.03 -0.41 -15.55
C PHE A 61 10.91 1.08 -15.27
N ASP A 62 11.37 1.93 -16.17
CA ASP A 62 11.39 3.40 -16.06
C ASP A 62 10.45 4.06 -17.08
N GLY A 63 9.23 3.53 -17.17
CA GLY A 63 8.26 3.92 -18.20
C GLY A 63 8.50 3.24 -19.54
N GLN A 64 9.69 2.66 -19.77
CA GLN A 64 9.97 1.86 -20.94
C GLN A 64 9.77 0.37 -20.62
N TRP A 65 8.77 -0.24 -21.26
CA TRP A 65 8.58 -1.68 -21.16
C TRP A 65 9.42 -2.40 -22.18
N ARG A 66 10.58 -2.84 -21.71
CA ARG A 66 11.53 -3.66 -22.45
C ARG A 66 11.38 -5.10 -21.98
N LEU A 67 10.86 -5.95 -22.85
CA LEU A 67 10.61 -7.37 -22.52
C LEU A 67 11.89 -8.19 -22.51
N ASP A 68 12.88 -7.76 -23.27
CA ASP A 68 14.22 -8.34 -23.33
C ASP A 68 14.97 -8.27 -22.00
N ILE A 69 14.59 -7.35 -21.11
CA ILE A 69 15.17 -7.24 -19.77
C ILE A 69 14.43 -8.04 -18.70
N TRP A 70 13.26 -8.65 -19.02
CA TRP A 70 12.49 -9.40 -18.04
C TRP A 70 13.21 -10.70 -17.64
N LYS A 71 13.49 -10.82 -16.33
CA LYS A 71 14.10 -12.03 -15.76
C LYS A 71 13.16 -12.67 -14.74
N ASN A 72 12.74 -13.90 -15.04
CA ASN A 72 11.85 -14.70 -14.18
C ASN A 72 12.45 -15.01 -12.79
N PHE A 73 13.78 -15.03 -12.68
CA PHE A 73 14.50 -15.39 -11.45
C PHE A 73 14.89 -14.17 -10.59
N THR A 74 14.30 -13.01 -10.83
CA THR A 74 14.49 -11.85 -9.98
C THR A 74 13.69 -11.98 -8.68
N SER A 75 14.13 -11.28 -7.65
CA SER A 75 13.51 -11.28 -6.33
C SER A 75 12.33 -10.32 -6.23
N TYR A 76 12.32 -9.25 -7.05
CA TYR A 76 11.27 -8.25 -7.10
C TYR A 76 11.34 -7.45 -8.41
N SER A 77 10.29 -6.69 -8.70
CA SER A 77 10.21 -5.80 -9.86
C SER A 77 10.00 -4.35 -9.40
N ILE A 78 10.74 -3.41 -9.98
CA ILE A 78 10.64 -1.98 -9.69
C ILE A 78 9.98 -1.28 -10.88
N PHE A 79 8.91 -0.54 -10.62
CA PHE A 79 8.15 0.25 -11.57
C PHE A 79 8.29 1.73 -11.23
N ASP A 80 9.14 2.44 -11.97
CA ASP A 80 9.43 3.85 -11.78
C ASP A 80 8.61 4.69 -12.75
N ASN A 81 7.71 5.52 -12.20
CA ASN A 81 6.95 6.53 -12.93
C ASN A 81 6.22 6.01 -14.20
N ILE A 82 5.59 4.83 -14.09
CA ILE A 82 4.82 4.21 -15.18
C ILE A 82 3.55 5.01 -15.46
N GLY A 83 3.37 5.45 -16.70
CA GLY A 83 2.09 5.95 -17.22
C GLY A 83 1.12 4.79 -17.43
N TRP A 84 0.34 4.43 -16.41
CA TRP A 84 -0.52 3.25 -16.47
C TRP A 84 -1.62 3.31 -17.54
N ASP A 85 -2.09 4.50 -17.88
CA ASP A 85 -3.13 4.64 -18.92
C ASP A 85 -2.54 4.26 -20.29
N GLU A 86 -1.37 4.79 -20.63
CA GLU A 86 -0.61 4.40 -21.83
C GLU A 86 -0.25 2.90 -21.83
N PHE A 87 -0.05 2.34 -20.64
CA PHE A 87 0.28 0.93 -20.47
C PHE A 87 -0.89 0.02 -20.89
N GLU A 88 -2.09 0.30 -20.40
CA GLU A 88 -3.28 -0.49 -20.72
C GLU A 88 -3.70 -0.29 -22.19
N GLU A 89 -3.56 0.93 -22.75
CA GLU A 89 -3.82 1.22 -24.17
C GLU A 89 -2.92 0.43 -25.13
N LYS A 90 -1.67 0.17 -24.74
CA LYS A 90 -0.73 -0.64 -25.53
C LYS A 90 -0.96 -2.15 -25.40
N GLY A 91 -2.04 -2.58 -24.74
CA GLY A 91 -2.39 -3.98 -24.57
C GLY A 91 -1.53 -4.72 -23.54
N PHE A 92 -0.86 -4.00 -22.65
CA PHE A 92 -0.18 -4.62 -21.52
C PHE A 92 -1.19 -5.03 -20.43
N PRO A 93 -0.79 -5.93 -19.50
CA PRO A 93 -1.70 -6.44 -18.48
C PRO A 93 -2.17 -5.35 -17.53
N ASN A 94 -3.40 -5.52 -17.03
CA ASN A 94 -3.93 -4.66 -16.00
C ASN A 94 -2.95 -4.52 -14.84
N LYS A 95 -2.69 -3.29 -14.39
CA LYS A 95 -1.74 -2.99 -13.30
C LYS A 95 -1.99 -3.85 -12.06
N LYS A 96 -3.25 -4.15 -11.73
CA LYS A 96 -3.61 -5.00 -10.59
C LYS A 96 -2.92 -6.36 -10.66
N HIS A 97 -2.82 -6.97 -11.85
CA HIS A 97 -2.19 -8.29 -12.01
C HIS A 97 -0.69 -8.25 -11.71
N ILE A 98 -0.01 -7.22 -12.19
CA ILE A 98 1.43 -7.03 -11.96
C ILE A 98 1.71 -6.82 -10.46
N LEU A 99 0.83 -6.06 -9.80
CA LEU A 99 1.07 -5.62 -8.43
C LEU A 99 0.75 -6.68 -7.37
N ILE A 100 -0.10 -7.66 -7.69
CA ILE A 100 -0.50 -8.74 -6.78
C ILE A 100 0.12 -10.10 -7.13
N GLN A 101 1.10 -10.12 -8.05
CA GLN A 101 1.74 -11.35 -8.53
C GLN A 101 0.75 -12.34 -9.19
N ASN A 102 -0.14 -11.84 -10.05
CA ASN A 102 -1.20 -12.65 -10.65
C ASN A 102 -0.73 -13.50 -11.85
N GLY A 103 0.39 -14.21 -11.68
CA GLY A 103 0.84 -15.28 -12.59
C GLY A 103 1.23 -14.81 -13.98
N TYR A 104 0.80 -15.57 -14.99
CA TYR A 104 1.22 -15.40 -16.38
C TYR A 104 0.38 -14.36 -17.11
N PHE A 105 1.03 -13.55 -17.94
CA PHE A 105 0.35 -12.66 -18.85
C PHE A 105 1.10 -12.53 -20.18
N LYS A 106 0.36 -12.21 -21.23
CA LYS A 106 0.92 -12.02 -22.58
C LYS A 106 1.14 -10.54 -22.84
N VAL A 107 2.27 -10.22 -23.44
CA VAL A 107 2.67 -8.85 -23.75
C VAL A 107 3.07 -8.74 -25.22
N PRO A 108 2.60 -7.72 -25.96
CA PRO A 108 3.05 -7.48 -27.32
C PRO A 108 4.52 -7.08 -27.37
N HIS A 109 5.30 -7.77 -28.22
CA HIS A 109 6.67 -7.41 -28.55
C HIS A 109 6.72 -6.58 -29.83
N GLU A 110 7.78 -5.79 -30.01
CA GLU A 110 8.01 -4.96 -31.21
C GLU A 110 8.02 -5.76 -32.53
N THR A 111 8.32 -7.06 -32.47
CA THR A 111 8.28 -7.97 -33.63
C THR A 111 6.87 -8.45 -33.99
N GLY A 112 5.84 -8.03 -33.25
CA GLY A 112 4.45 -8.47 -33.42
C GLY A 112 4.12 -9.81 -32.76
N VAL A 113 5.09 -10.46 -32.11
CA VAL A 113 4.87 -11.71 -31.36
C VAL A 113 4.40 -11.39 -29.94
N LEU A 114 3.47 -12.18 -29.41
CA LEU A 114 3.09 -12.12 -27.99
C LEU A 114 4.09 -12.92 -27.15
N ILE A 115 4.74 -12.26 -26.20
CA ILE A 115 5.63 -12.89 -25.22
C ILE A 115 4.85 -13.16 -23.95
N GLU A 116 4.96 -14.38 -23.44
CA GLU A 116 4.37 -14.75 -22.15
C GLU A 116 5.38 -14.47 -21.02
N ILE A 117 4.93 -13.71 -20.02
CA ILE A 117 5.70 -13.36 -18.83
C ILE A 117 5.05 -13.96 -17.61
N ASN A 118 5.86 -14.53 -16.73
CA ASN A 118 5.43 -14.96 -15.41
C ASN A 118 5.75 -13.89 -14.35
N CYS A 119 4.75 -13.13 -13.92
CA CYS A 119 4.89 -12.14 -12.86
C CYS A 119 4.50 -12.75 -11.52
N THR A 120 5.51 -13.34 -10.87
CA THR A 120 5.41 -13.93 -9.52
C THR A 120 6.23 -13.16 -8.50
N GLN A 121 6.95 -12.12 -8.92
CA GLN A 121 7.84 -11.35 -8.05
C GLN A 121 7.07 -10.17 -7.43
N PRO A 122 7.28 -9.85 -6.14
CA PRO A 122 6.66 -8.68 -5.53
C PRO A 122 7.02 -7.39 -6.26
N ALA A 123 6.07 -6.46 -6.33
CA ALA A 123 6.25 -5.19 -7.01
C ALA A 123 6.64 -4.07 -6.05
N ILE A 124 7.52 -3.18 -6.52
CA ILE A 124 7.85 -1.90 -5.89
C ILE A 124 7.49 -0.80 -6.89
N MET A 125 6.60 0.12 -6.51
CA MET A 125 6.23 1.26 -7.33
C MET A 125 6.87 2.53 -6.80
N LEU A 126 7.44 3.33 -7.71
CA LEU A 126 8.02 4.63 -7.40
C LEU A 126 7.14 5.71 -8.05
N LEU A 127 6.57 6.57 -7.21
CA LEU A 127 5.65 7.62 -7.63
C LEU A 127 6.20 8.99 -7.24
N ASN A 128 6.09 9.94 -8.16
CA ASN A 128 6.33 11.34 -7.86
C ASN A 128 5.04 11.96 -7.26
N GLN A 129 5.20 12.77 -6.20
CA GLN A 129 4.08 13.40 -5.48
C GLN A 129 3.09 14.17 -6.38
N GLY A 130 3.55 14.69 -7.53
CA GLY A 130 2.72 15.53 -8.40
C GLY A 130 1.99 14.82 -9.54
N LEU A 131 2.33 13.57 -9.88
CA LEU A 131 1.88 12.96 -11.16
C LEU A 131 0.84 11.85 -11.01
N HIS A 132 0.73 11.21 -9.85
CA HIS A 132 -0.16 10.05 -9.68
C HIS A 132 -0.86 10.01 -8.31
N GLU A 133 -0.90 11.16 -7.62
CA GLU A 133 -1.56 11.27 -6.31
C GLU A 133 -3.07 11.29 -6.35
N GLY A 134 -3.69 11.24 -7.54
CA GLY A 134 -5.13 11.03 -7.65
C GLY A 134 -5.53 9.80 -6.84
N GLN A 135 -6.13 10.02 -5.66
CA GLN A 135 -6.90 9.09 -4.83
C GLN A 135 -6.20 8.29 -3.70
N LEU A 136 -4.87 8.32 -3.52
CA LEU A 136 -4.26 7.57 -2.39
C LEU A 136 -4.26 8.34 -1.04
N GLY A 137 -4.34 9.67 -1.06
CA GLY A 137 -4.27 10.51 0.15
C GLY A 137 -5.51 11.33 0.46
N ARG A 138 -6.36 11.59 -0.54
CA ARG A 138 -7.61 12.36 -0.40
C ARG A 138 -8.79 11.41 -0.19
N PRO A 139 -9.87 11.84 0.48
CA PRO A 139 -11.11 11.08 0.50
C PRO A 139 -11.52 10.78 -0.95
N PRO A 140 -11.96 9.55 -1.27
CA PRO A 140 -12.48 9.24 -2.60
C PRO A 140 -13.71 10.12 -2.86
N ILE A 141 -13.75 10.74 -4.04
CA ILE A 141 -14.80 11.65 -4.48
C ILE A 141 -15.84 10.89 -5.33
N THR A 142 -15.43 9.78 -5.95
CA THR A 142 -16.32 8.88 -6.70
C THR A 142 -16.22 7.44 -6.20
N TYR A 143 -17.24 6.63 -6.49
CA TYR A 143 -17.29 5.20 -6.15
C TYR A 143 -16.11 4.41 -6.71
N GLU A 144 -15.66 4.73 -7.93
CA GLU A 144 -14.51 4.05 -8.53
C GLU A 144 -13.22 4.40 -7.78
N GLU A 145 -13.06 5.65 -7.33
CA GLU A 145 -11.92 6.07 -6.51
C GLU A 145 -11.89 5.33 -5.17
N GLU A 146 -13.07 5.10 -4.56
CA GLU A 146 -13.20 4.37 -3.30
C GLU A 146 -12.78 2.90 -3.47
N ARG A 147 -13.22 2.23 -4.54
CA ARG A 147 -12.81 0.87 -4.84
C ARG A 147 -11.31 0.76 -5.07
N VAL A 148 -10.72 1.73 -5.78
CA VAL A 148 -9.28 1.81 -5.99
C VAL A 148 -8.55 1.99 -4.66
N ALA A 149 -9.01 2.90 -3.79
CA ALA A 149 -8.44 3.12 -2.48
C ALA A 149 -8.50 1.87 -1.57
N MET A 150 -9.63 1.16 -1.58
CA MET A 150 -9.76 -0.11 -0.83
C MET A 150 -8.81 -1.19 -1.35
N PHE A 151 -8.71 -1.34 -2.67
CA PHE A 151 -7.76 -2.27 -3.29
C PHE A 151 -6.32 -1.99 -2.82
N TRP A 152 -5.88 -0.73 -2.85
CA TRP A 152 -4.54 -0.36 -2.40
C TRP A 152 -4.33 -0.58 -0.91
N LYS A 153 -5.34 -0.35 -0.07
CA LYS A 153 -5.27 -0.62 1.36
C LYS A 153 -5.05 -2.11 1.66
N GLU A 154 -5.64 -2.98 0.88
CA GLU A 154 -5.49 -4.43 1.03
C GLU A 154 -4.16 -4.93 0.47
N HIS A 155 -3.77 -4.43 -0.71
CA HIS A 155 -2.69 -4.98 -1.52
C HIS A 155 -1.38 -4.19 -1.52
N ALA A 156 -1.30 -3.02 -0.87
CA ALA A 156 -0.08 -2.23 -0.86
C ALA A 156 0.34 -1.73 0.52
N ILE A 157 1.63 -1.46 0.66
CA ILE A 157 2.22 -0.72 1.76
C ILE A 157 2.80 0.57 1.19
N ILE A 158 2.27 1.71 1.63
CA ILE A 158 2.59 3.03 1.07
C ILE A 158 3.53 3.78 2.01
N TYR A 159 4.61 4.32 1.48
CA TYR A 159 5.55 5.18 2.19
C TYR A 159 5.77 6.50 1.46
N ARG A 160 5.83 7.59 2.22
CA ARG A 160 6.13 8.92 1.73
C ARG A 160 7.57 9.29 2.09
N MET A 161 8.37 9.64 1.09
CA MET A 161 9.77 10.05 1.20
C MET A 161 9.88 11.56 0.98
N GLY A 162 10.72 12.23 1.78
CA GLY A 162 10.97 13.67 1.68
C GLY A 162 9.90 14.57 2.31
N SER A 163 8.86 14.02 2.95
CA SER A 163 7.95 14.81 3.80
C SER A 163 8.39 14.71 5.26
N ASN A 164 8.74 15.84 5.88
CA ASN A 164 8.92 15.92 7.34
C ASN A 164 7.60 15.73 8.11
N GLU A 165 6.45 15.64 7.42
CA GLU A 165 5.14 15.42 8.02
C GLU A 165 4.77 13.94 8.03
N TYR A 166 4.73 13.37 9.24
CA TYR A 166 4.27 12.01 9.49
C TYR A 166 2.74 11.97 9.53
N PHE A 167 2.11 11.34 8.56
CA PHE A 167 0.70 10.91 8.68
C PHE A 167 0.64 9.39 8.86
N TYR A 168 0.96 8.91 10.05
CA TYR A 168 0.33 7.68 10.51
C TYR A 168 -1.11 8.06 10.86
N LYS A 169 -2.06 7.82 9.92
CA LYS A 169 -3.46 7.79 10.30
C LYS A 169 -3.59 6.72 11.40
N LYS A 170 -3.91 7.19 12.61
CA LYS A 170 -4.43 6.41 13.72
C LYS A 170 -5.44 5.39 13.14
N PRO A 171 -5.40 4.10 13.52
CA PRO A 171 -6.43 3.18 13.09
C PRO A 171 -7.79 3.80 13.43
N LEU A 172 -8.71 3.80 12.46
CA LEU A 172 -10.10 4.19 12.68
C LEU A 172 -10.64 3.24 13.75
N VAL A 173 -10.63 3.70 15.00
CA VAL A 173 -11.42 3.08 16.07
C VAL A 173 -12.87 3.22 15.60
N PRO A 174 -13.67 2.14 15.56
CA PRO A 174 -15.08 2.28 15.26
C PRO A 174 -15.68 3.26 16.26
N ALA A 175 -16.45 4.23 15.75
CA ALA A 175 -17.19 5.15 16.58
C ALA A 175 -18.06 4.32 17.54
N HIS A 176 -17.72 4.32 18.82
CA HIS A 176 -18.66 3.87 19.83
C HIS A 176 -19.75 4.94 19.86
N ASP A 177 -20.96 4.52 19.49
CA ASP A 177 -22.20 5.23 19.79
C ASP A 177 -22.28 5.45 21.31
N GLU A 178 -22.07 6.69 21.73
CA GLU A 178 -22.54 7.16 23.04
C GLU A 178 -23.64 8.18 22.82
N ASN A 179 -24.74 7.69 22.28
CA ASN A 179 -26.05 8.30 22.42
C ASN A 179 -26.54 7.97 23.85
N GLN A 180 -25.98 8.63 24.88
CA GLN A 180 -26.59 8.62 26.21
C GLN A 180 -27.79 9.56 26.20
N VAL A 181 -28.95 8.96 25.92
CA VAL A 181 -30.26 9.51 26.20
C VAL A 181 -30.39 9.69 27.71
N SER A 182 -30.28 10.94 28.17
CA SER A 182 -30.74 11.36 29.49
C SER A 182 -32.27 11.22 29.54
N SER A 183 -32.76 10.09 30.02
CA SER A 183 -34.16 9.94 30.45
C SER A 183 -34.20 10.03 31.97
N SER A 184 -34.54 11.22 32.47
CA SER A 184 -35.04 11.38 33.84
C SER A 184 -36.38 10.66 33.95
N SER A 185 -36.47 9.65 34.82
CA SER A 185 -37.75 9.10 35.25
C SER A 185 -37.85 9.20 36.77
N THR A 186 -38.94 9.83 37.18
CA THR A 186 -39.41 10.10 38.53
C THR A 186 -39.67 8.80 39.28
N ILE A 187 -39.08 8.66 40.46
CA ILE A 187 -39.52 7.66 41.46
C ILE A 187 -40.26 8.43 42.55
N VAL A 188 -41.57 8.25 42.59
CA VAL A 188 -42.41 8.57 43.74
C VAL A 188 -42.35 7.34 44.65
N SER A 189 -41.87 7.52 45.88
CA SER A 189 -41.94 6.51 46.93
C SER A 189 -43.03 6.89 47.90
N ASP A 190 -44.13 6.14 47.88
CA ASP A 190 -45.12 6.09 48.95
C ASP A 190 -44.62 5.08 50.00
N ASP A 191 -44.25 5.59 51.17
CA ASP A 191 -44.02 4.78 52.38
C ASP A 191 -44.99 5.27 53.46
N GLU A 192 -46.13 4.60 53.57
CA GLU A 192 -47.03 4.66 54.72
C GLU A 192 -47.33 3.22 55.16
N LEU A 193 -46.87 2.86 56.37
CA LEU A 193 -47.52 1.98 57.35
C LEU A 193 -46.51 1.28 58.26
N LYS A 194 -46.43 1.74 59.51
CA LYS A 194 -46.23 0.87 60.68
C LYS A 194 -46.74 1.56 61.93
N ALA A 195 -47.80 1.02 62.52
CA ALA A 195 -47.80 0.48 63.89
C ALA A 195 -49.21 0.53 64.50
N SER A 196 -49.89 -0.63 64.51
CA SER A 196 -50.90 -0.96 65.52
C SER A 196 -50.22 -1.74 66.64
N GLY A 197 -50.38 -1.27 67.88
CA GLY A 197 -49.87 -1.92 69.09
C GLY A 197 -50.75 -3.06 69.61
N ALA A 198 -50.10 -3.92 70.38
CA ALA A 198 -50.58 -4.78 71.47
C ALA A 198 -49.30 -5.06 72.29
N GLU A 199 -49.21 -4.90 73.62
CA GLU A 199 -50.16 -4.87 74.73
C GLU A 199 -49.83 -3.74 75.71
#